data_AF-A0A0C3DVH8-F1
#
_entry.id   AF-A0A0C3DVH8-F1
#
_cell.length_a   1.000
_cell.length_b   1.000
_cell.length_c   1.000
_cell.angle_alpha   90.00
_cell.angle_beta   90.00
_cell.angle_gamma   90.00
#
_symmetry.space_group_name_H-M   'P 1'
#
loop_
_entity.id
_entity.type
_entity.pdbx_description
1 polymer ?
#
loop_
_entity_poly.entity_id
_entity_poly.type
_entity_poly.pdbx_seq_one_letter_code
_entity_poly.pdbx_strand_id
1 'polypeptide(L)'
;NSYLQEWLPHKQTYLSVMLNMEAPPTPRVCISCGGDGIYRCTDCAHRPVFCTACCRNQHTLRPFHHVQQWNATFFKDSSLRLAGLVLHLGHGGEPCPTGGHVELDVSDDIDEGHRDPEDLVDFSPPPHLKVPESRTFLTMVHTSGVQFCDVMYCSCDGSPDSHLQLMKAGLFPATTKEPRTIFTFQVLDDFIWDNVKCGTSGMNYYSKLRRNTSNAFPHLVPVGTLAIHDTTLIPFIGQIPRATLSLQNVVVA
;
A
#
# COMPACT_ATOMS: atom_id res chain seq x y z
N ASN A 1 25.70 27.69 4.77
CA ASN A 1 24.56 27.52 3.83
C ASN A 1 23.56 28.63 4.11
N SER A 2 23.58 29.72 3.33
CA SER A 2 22.78 30.93 3.56
C SER A 2 21.27 30.66 3.53
N TYR A 3 20.83 29.68 2.73
CA TYR A 3 19.43 29.26 2.67
C TYR A 3 18.91 28.72 4.01
N LEU A 4 19.74 28.05 4.81
CA LEU A 4 19.31 27.54 6.11
C LEU A 4 19.08 28.67 7.14
N GLN A 5 19.74 29.82 6.98
CA GLN A 5 19.60 30.95 7.91
C GLN A 5 18.23 31.63 7.83
N GLU A 6 17.58 31.60 6.67
CA GLU A 6 16.22 32.13 6.47
C GLU A 6 15.17 31.42 7.35
N TRP A 7 15.37 30.13 7.60
CA TRP A 7 14.41 29.31 8.36
C TRP A 7 14.63 29.35 9.87
N LEU A 8 15.82 29.78 10.33
CA LEU A 8 16.16 29.78 11.77
C LEU A 8 15.20 30.62 12.62
N PRO A 9 14.77 31.83 12.21
CA PRO A 9 13.78 32.61 12.96
C PRO A 9 12.42 31.90 13.08
N HIS A 10 12.06 31.09 12.08
CA HIS A 10 10.78 30.38 12.02
C HIS A 10 10.82 28.99 12.66
N LYS A 11 11.99 28.50 13.09
CA LYS A 11 12.19 27.14 13.61
C LYS A 11 11.16 26.75 14.67
N GLN A 12 10.94 27.61 15.66
CA GLN A 12 10.02 27.31 16.75
C GLN A 12 8.55 27.28 16.28
N THR A 13 8.17 28.19 15.39
CA THR A 13 6.83 28.24 14.79
C THR A 13 6.58 27.02 13.91
N TYR A 14 7.56 26.59 13.14
CA TYR A 14 7.40 25.39 12.32
C TYR A 14 7.30 24.14 13.16
N LEU A 15 8.12 24.02 14.21
CA LEU A 15 8.04 22.91 15.14
C LEU A 15 6.66 22.87 15.83
N SER A 16 6.13 24.02 16.27
CA SER A 16 4.80 24.05 16.88
C SER A 16 3.70 23.67 15.89
N VAL A 17 3.77 24.14 14.64
CA VAL A 17 2.83 23.73 13.58
C VAL A 17 2.93 22.23 13.31
N MET A 18 4.13 21.67 13.19
CA MET A 18 4.34 20.22 12.99
C MET A 18 3.77 19.39 14.14
N LEU A 19 4.03 19.79 15.39
CA LEU A 19 3.48 19.10 16.56
C LEU A 19 1.95 19.23 16.63
N ASN A 20 1.39 20.39 16.29
CA ASN A 20 -0.06 20.59 16.24
C ASN A 20 -0.73 19.74 15.15
N MET A 21 -0.05 19.46 14.03
CA MET A 21 -0.55 18.55 13.00
C MET A 21 -0.56 17.07 13.44
N GLU A 22 0.25 16.71 14.44
CA GLU A 22 0.22 15.37 15.03
C GLU A 22 -0.90 15.20 16.06
N ALA A 23 -1.33 16.30 16.69
CA ALA A 23 -2.44 16.31 17.63
C ALA A 23 -3.77 15.92 16.94
N PRO A 24 -4.65 15.17 17.62
CA PRO A 24 -5.99 14.91 17.10
C PRO A 24 -6.77 16.22 16.97
N PRO A 25 -7.52 16.43 15.88
CA PRO A 25 -8.34 17.62 15.75
C PRO A 25 -9.41 17.64 16.84
N THR A 26 -9.67 18.82 17.40
CA THR A 26 -10.74 19.08 18.37
C THR A 26 -11.71 20.11 17.76
N PRO A 27 -12.93 19.70 17.34
CA PRO A 27 -13.54 18.37 17.48
C PRO A 27 -13.03 17.35 16.44
N ARG A 28 -12.98 16.07 16.84
CA ARG A 28 -12.58 14.93 15.98
C ARG A 28 -13.75 14.48 15.13
N VAL A 29 -14.06 15.25 14.09
CA VAL A 29 -15.20 15.01 13.19
C VAL A 29 -14.75 14.49 11.83
N CYS A 30 -15.58 13.65 11.23
CA CYS A 30 -15.41 13.20 9.87
C CYS A 30 -15.59 14.37 8.89
N ILE A 31 -14.59 14.64 8.05
CA ILE A 31 -14.62 15.75 7.08
C ILE A 31 -15.78 15.65 6.07
N SER A 32 -16.22 14.43 5.74
CA SER A 32 -17.26 14.20 4.71
C SER A 32 -18.69 14.28 5.24
N CYS A 33 -18.96 13.83 6.47
CA CYS A 33 -20.34 13.70 6.99
C CYS A 33 -20.57 14.32 8.37
N GLY A 34 -19.53 14.84 9.03
CA GLY A 34 -19.62 15.42 10.38
C GLY A 34 -19.78 14.41 11.53
N GLY A 35 -19.83 13.10 11.24
CA GLY A 35 -19.88 12.03 12.25
C GLY A 35 -18.56 11.82 13.00
N ASP A 36 -18.46 10.74 13.78
CA ASP A 36 -17.26 10.46 14.58
C ASP A 36 -16.03 10.12 13.71
N GLY A 37 -14.94 10.85 13.93
CA GLY A 37 -13.74 10.78 13.10
C GLY A 37 -12.73 9.72 13.54
N ILE A 38 -12.95 8.45 13.21
CA ILE A 38 -12.15 7.32 13.74
C ILE A 38 -10.81 7.13 13.00
N TYR A 39 -10.74 7.41 11.70
CA TYR A 39 -9.55 7.19 10.88
C TYR A 39 -8.93 8.51 10.42
N ARG A 40 -7.61 8.62 10.44
CA ARG A 40 -6.83 9.73 9.88
C ARG A 40 -5.99 9.20 8.73
N CYS A 41 -6.09 9.81 7.54
CA CYS A 41 -5.15 9.48 6.46
C CYS A 41 -3.92 10.37 6.57
N THR A 42 -2.72 9.80 6.47
CA THR A 42 -1.45 10.56 6.54
C THR A 42 -0.92 10.99 5.18
N ASP A 43 -1.40 10.35 4.11
CA ASP A 43 -0.94 10.61 2.73
C ASP A 43 -1.82 11.65 2.01
N CYS A 44 -3.08 11.78 2.43
CA CYS A 44 -3.96 12.84 1.94
C CYS A 44 -3.47 14.21 2.44
N ALA A 45 -3.57 15.21 1.55
CA ALA A 45 -3.29 16.60 1.92
C ALA A 45 -4.13 17.03 3.14
N HIS A 46 -3.51 17.75 4.06
CA HIS A 46 -4.12 18.23 5.32
C HIS A 46 -4.52 17.14 6.33
N ARG A 47 -4.11 15.88 6.10
CA ARG A 47 -4.34 14.75 7.03
C ARG A 47 -5.79 14.62 7.53
N PRO A 48 -6.77 14.50 6.61
CA PRO A 48 -8.17 14.50 6.94
C PRO A 48 -8.55 13.32 7.84
N VAL A 49 -9.55 13.58 8.70
CA VAL A 49 -10.16 12.58 9.57
C VAL A 49 -11.52 12.16 9.00
N PHE A 50 -11.79 10.86 9.03
CA PHE A 50 -12.97 10.21 8.48
C PHE A 50 -13.61 9.26 9.49
N CYS A 51 -14.93 9.07 9.40
CA CYS A 51 -15.57 7.88 9.96
C CYS A 51 -15.21 6.65 9.12
N THR A 52 -15.45 5.44 9.63
CA THR A 52 -15.09 4.19 8.93
C THR A 52 -15.67 4.12 7.51
N ALA A 53 -16.95 4.46 7.32
CA ALA A 53 -17.61 4.41 6.02
C ALA A 53 -17.03 5.42 5.01
N CYS A 54 -16.87 6.68 5.43
CA CYS A 54 -16.27 7.72 4.57
C CYS A 54 -14.80 7.42 4.27
N CYS A 55 -14.06 6.81 5.21
CA CYS A 55 -12.69 6.37 4.99
C CYS A 55 -12.63 5.36 3.84
N ARG A 56 -13.49 4.33 3.84
CA ARG A 56 -13.55 3.34 2.77
C ARG A 56 -13.87 3.98 1.42
N ASN A 57 -14.93 4.77 1.36
CA ASN A 57 -15.39 5.40 0.12
C ASN A 57 -14.34 6.34 -0.49
N GLN A 58 -13.66 7.14 0.34
CA GLN A 58 -12.63 8.06 -0.13
C GLN A 58 -11.39 7.35 -0.68
N HIS A 59 -11.10 6.14 -0.18
CA HIS A 59 -9.91 5.38 -0.53
C HIS A 59 -10.16 4.22 -1.51
N THR A 60 -11.38 4.06 -2.06
CA THR A 60 -11.69 3.04 -3.09
C THR A 60 -10.73 3.12 -4.28
N LEU A 61 -10.44 4.34 -4.76
CA LEU A 61 -9.51 4.59 -5.88
C LEU A 61 -8.07 4.89 -5.43
N ARG A 62 -7.85 4.99 -4.11
CA ARG A 62 -6.53 5.26 -3.52
C ARG A 62 -6.26 4.27 -2.37
N PRO A 63 -6.28 2.96 -2.65
CA PRO A 63 -6.19 1.94 -1.61
C PRO A 63 -4.79 1.81 -1.01
N PHE A 64 -3.83 2.58 -1.51
CA PHE A 64 -2.42 2.51 -1.13
C PHE A 64 -2.02 3.51 -0.04
N HIS A 65 -2.95 4.35 0.41
CA HIS A 65 -2.68 5.38 1.40
C HIS A 65 -2.50 4.79 2.80
N HIS A 66 -1.57 5.37 3.55
CA HIS A 66 -1.40 5.12 4.97
C HIS A 66 -2.50 5.78 5.79
N VAL A 67 -3.02 5.02 6.74
CA VAL A 67 -4.07 5.46 7.65
C VAL A 67 -3.73 5.09 9.08
N GLN A 68 -4.24 5.89 10.01
CA GLN A 68 -4.13 5.67 11.43
C GLN A 68 -5.53 5.59 12.03
N GLN A 69 -5.70 4.76 13.05
CA GLN A 69 -6.96 4.59 13.76
C GLN A 69 -6.87 5.19 15.16
N TRP A 70 -7.93 5.88 15.57
CA TRP A 70 -8.09 6.43 16.90
C TRP A 70 -8.29 5.31 17.93
N ASN A 71 -7.44 5.26 18.96
CA ASN A 71 -7.51 4.25 20.03
C ASN A 71 -8.05 4.78 21.38
N ALA A 72 -8.84 5.85 21.34
CA ALA A 72 -9.28 6.67 22.48
C ALA A 72 -8.25 7.67 23.05
N THR A 73 -6.96 7.48 22.80
CA THR A 73 -5.89 8.37 23.33
C THR A 73 -5.06 9.06 22.25
N PHE A 74 -4.68 8.34 21.20
CA PHE A 74 -3.93 8.85 20.06
C PHE A 74 -4.26 8.07 18.78
N PHE A 75 -3.77 8.57 17.65
CA PHE A 75 -3.86 7.88 16.36
C PHE A 75 -2.69 6.89 16.23
N LYS A 76 -3.01 5.60 16.09
CA LYS A 76 -2.03 4.52 15.90
C LYS A 76 -2.09 4.00 14.46
N ASP A 77 -0.95 3.60 13.90
CA ASP A 77 -0.87 3.01 12.56
C ASP A 77 -1.84 1.84 12.37
N SER A 78 -2.55 1.89 11.25
CA SER A 78 -3.59 0.95 10.84
C SER A 78 -3.48 0.69 9.34
N SER A 79 -4.37 -0.14 8.79
CA SER A 79 -4.51 -0.33 7.34
C SER A 79 -5.94 -0.03 6.90
N LEU A 80 -6.12 0.26 5.61
CA LEU A 80 -7.43 0.40 5.00
C LEU A 80 -8.22 -0.91 5.02
N ARG A 81 -7.53 -2.06 4.99
CA ARG A 81 -8.13 -3.38 5.22
C ARG A 81 -8.80 -3.48 6.60
N LEU A 82 -8.14 -3.00 7.66
CA LEU A 82 -8.75 -2.96 9.00
C LEU A 82 -9.93 -1.99 9.10
N ALA A 83 -10.00 -0.99 8.22
CA ALA A 83 -11.19 -0.16 8.04
C ALA A 83 -12.30 -0.85 7.23
N GLY A 84 -12.07 -2.04 6.69
CA GLY A 84 -13.00 -2.82 5.87
C GLY A 84 -12.95 -2.50 4.38
N LEU A 85 -11.86 -1.88 3.88
CA LEU A 85 -11.70 -1.65 2.44
C LEU A 85 -11.42 -2.98 1.74
N VAL A 86 -12.19 -3.23 0.68
CA VAL A 86 -12.06 -4.40 -0.20
C VAL A 86 -11.88 -3.89 -1.62
N LEU A 87 -10.92 -4.46 -2.33
CA LEU A 87 -10.67 -4.15 -3.73
C LEU A 87 -11.54 -5.01 -4.62
N HIS A 88 -12.52 -4.39 -5.27
CA HIS A 88 -13.32 -5.07 -6.26
C HIS A 88 -12.62 -4.97 -7.62
N LEU A 89 -12.37 -6.12 -8.24
CA LEU A 89 -11.78 -6.20 -9.58
C LEU A 89 -12.88 -6.23 -10.63
N GLY A 90 -12.66 -5.47 -11.71
CA GLY A 90 -13.69 -5.22 -12.72
C GLY A 90 -14.65 -4.08 -12.32
N HIS A 91 -15.63 -3.80 -13.17
CA HIS A 91 -16.69 -2.80 -12.96
C HIS A 91 -16.21 -1.41 -12.48
N GLY A 92 -14.99 -1.00 -12.85
CA GLY A 92 -14.43 0.29 -12.41
C GLY A 92 -14.12 0.37 -10.91
N GLY A 93 -14.04 -0.76 -10.21
CA GLY A 93 -13.83 -0.82 -8.75
C GLY A 93 -15.11 -0.98 -7.93
N GLU A 94 -16.27 -1.07 -8.58
CA GLU A 94 -17.54 -1.33 -7.91
C GLU A 94 -17.77 -2.83 -7.62
N PRO A 95 -18.57 -3.17 -6.59
CA PRO A 95 -18.95 -4.55 -6.32
C PRO A 95 -19.58 -5.22 -7.54
N CYS A 96 -19.14 -6.45 -7.84
CA CYS A 96 -19.65 -7.20 -8.98
C CYS A 96 -21.15 -7.54 -8.80
N PRO A 97 -22.01 -7.24 -9.79
CA PRO A 97 -23.47 -7.40 -9.68
C PRO A 97 -23.91 -8.87 -9.57
N THR A 98 -23.08 -9.83 -10.02
CA THR A 98 -23.36 -11.26 -9.89
C THR A 98 -22.87 -11.87 -8.58
N GLY A 99 -22.35 -11.04 -7.66
CA GLY A 99 -21.72 -11.52 -6.44
C GLY A 99 -20.31 -12.02 -6.75
N GLY A 100 -19.33 -11.11 -6.63
CA GLY A 100 -17.92 -11.43 -6.87
C GLY A 100 -17.45 -12.64 -6.04
N HIS A 101 -16.34 -13.24 -6.44
CA HIS A 101 -15.78 -14.41 -5.76
C HIS A 101 -14.42 -14.10 -5.15
N VAL A 102 -13.99 -14.98 -4.26
CA VAL A 102 -12.62 -15.00 -3.73
C VAL A 102 -11.97 -16.28 -4.22
N GLU A 103 -10.72 -16.21 -4.67
CA GLU A 103 -9.91 -17.41 -4.90
C GLU A 103 -9.49 -17.99 -3.54
N LEU A 104 -9.98 -19.18 -3.20
CA LEU A 104 -9.56 -19.94 -2.01
C LEU A 104 -8.48 -20.94 -2.39
N ASP A 105 -7.42 -20.99 -1.59
CA ASP A 105 -6.26 -21.85 -1.79
C ASP A 105 -6.55 -23.34 -1.46
N VAL A 106 -6.01 -24.26 -2.28
CA VAL A 106 -6.04 -25.73 -2.11
C VAL A 106 -4.63 -26.31 -1.90
N SER A 107 -3.61 -25.49 -1.62
CA SER A 107 -2.24 -25.99 -1.39
C SER A 107 -1.71 -25.70 0.02
N ASP A 108 -1.52 -26.78 0.78
CA ASP A 108 -0.66 -26.83 1.96
C ASP A 108 0.78 -26.62 1.50
N ASP A 109 1.40 -25.49 1.83
CA ASP A 109 2.85 -25.33 2.02
C ASP A 109 3.11 -23.86 2.43
N ILE A 110 2.87 -23.55 3.70
CA ILE A 110 3.46 -22.33 4.29
C ILE A 110 4.91 -22.71 4.62
N ASP A 111 5.84 -22.23 3.80
CA ASP A 111 7.25 -22.11 4.20
C ASP A 111 7.31 -21.06 5.32
N GLU A 112 7.10 -21.52 6.55
CA GLU A 112 7.48 -20.80 7.77
C GLU A 112 9.00 -20.70 7.77
N GLY A 113 9.53 -19.78 6.96
CA GLY A 113 10.95 -19.52 6.86
C GLY A 113 11.55 -19.42 8.26
N HIS A 114 12.62 -20.18 8.50
CA HIS A 114 13.27 -20.31 9.80
C HIS A 114 13.39 -18.96 10.51
N ARG A 115 12.54 -18.74 11.52
CA ARG A 115 12.61 -17.59 12.42
C ARG A 115 13.72 -17.86 13.42
N ASP A 116 14.71 -16.98 13.49
CA ASP A 116 15.78 -17.08 14.48
C ASP A 116 15.20 -17.13 15.91
N PRO A 117 15.58 -18.11 16.74
CA PRO A 117 15.02 -18.29 18.09
C PRO A 117 15.27 -17.12 19.05
N GLU A 118 16.15 -16.18 18.69
CA GLU A 118 16.49 -15.01 19.52
C GLU A 118 15.47 -13.86 19.38
N ASP A 119 14.54 -13.92 18.41
CA ASP A 119 13.46 -12.93 18.20
C ASP A 119 12.19 -13.19 19.05
N LEU A 120 12.23 -14.15 19.99
CA LEU A 120 11.11 -14.51 20.88
C LEU A 120 10.93 -13.51 22.05
N VAL A 121 10.93 -12.22 21.75
CA VAL A 121 10.30 -11.24 22.64
C VAL A 121 8.79 -11.37 22.43
N ASP A 122 8.01 -11.38 23.51
CA ASP A 122 6.53 -11.38 23.52
C ASP A 122 5.97 -10.07 22.93
N PHE A 123 6.26 -9.83 21.66
CA PHE A 123 5.78 -8.71 20.88
C PHE A 123 4.80 -9.25 19.85
N SER A 124 3.53 -9.31 20.25
CA SER A 124 2.45 -9.44 19.29
C SER A 124 2.60 -8.32 18.24
N PRO A 125 2.76 -8.63 16.95
CA PRO A 125 2.92 -7.61 15.91
C PRO A 125 1.76 -6.60 15.93
N PRO A 126 1.99 -5.34 15.52
CA PRO A 126 0.90 -4.38 15.32
C PRO A 126 -0.19 -4.96 14.41
N PRO A 127 -1.49 -4.69 14.65
CA PRO A 127 -2.59 -5.31 13.89
C PRO A 127 -2.49 -5.17 12.37
N HIS A 128 -1.92 -4.06 11.86
CA HIS A 128 -1.74 -3.83 10.43
C HIS A 128 -0.59 -4.63 9.80
N LEU A 129 0.31 -5.22 10.61
CA LEU A 129 1.40 -6.09 10.19
C LEU A 129 1.12 -7.57 10.49
N LYS A 130 0.07 -7.88 11.24
CA LYS A 130 -0.34 -9.26 11.47
C LYS A 130 -0.84 -9.86 10.16
N VAL A 131 -0.28 -11.01 9.79
CA VAL A 131 -0.78 -11.81 8.68
C VAL A 131 -2.23 -12.19 9.00
N PRO A 132 -3.20 -11.90 8.12
CA PRO A 132 -4.59 -12.28 8.36
C PRO A 132 -4.76 -13.80 8.39
N GLU A 133 -5.64 -14.29 9.27
CA GLU A 133 -6.01 -15.72 9.33
C GLU A 133 -6.85 -16.15 8.11
N SER A 134 -7.64 -15.21 7.56
CA SER A 134 -8.44 -15.42 6.35
C SER A 134 -7.54 -15.60 5.13
N ARG A 135 -7.76 -16.59 4.26
CA ARG A 135 -6.99 -16.77 3.01
C ARG A 135 -7.41 -15.87 1.84
N THR A 136 -8.14 -14.79 2.11
CA THR A 136 -8.79 -13.93 1.11
C THR A 136 -8.05 -12.62 0.83
N PHE A 137 -6.80 -12.50 1.30
CA PHE A 137 -6.00 -11.30 1.16
C PHE A 137 -4.86 -11.49 0.16
N LEU A 138 -4.44 -10.39 -0.44
CA LEU A 138 -3.19 -10.29 -1.19
C LEU A 138 -2.19 -9.41 -0.44
N THR A 139 -0.91 -9.75 -0.57
CA THR A 139 0.19 -8.88 -0.16
C THR A 139 0.46 -7.90 -1.27
N MET A 140 0.26 -6.62 -0.98
CA MET A 140 0.36 -5.55 -1.95
C MET A 140 1.62 -4.72 -1.72
N VAL A 141 2.38 -4.51 -2.80
CA VAL A 141 3.62 -3.73 -2.79
C VAL A 141 3.44 -2.44 -3.59
N HIS A 142 3.62 -1.31 -2.92
CA HIS A 142 3.52 0.04 -3.46
C HIS A 142 4.75 0.88 -3.02
N THR A 143 5.00 2.03 -3.65
CA THR A 143 6.12 2.92 -3.28
C THR A 143 6.03 3.43 -1.84
N SER A 144 4.81 3.54 -1.30
CA SER A 144 4.54 3.89 0.10
C SER A 144 4.83 2.76 1.08
N GLY A 145 4.97 1.50 0.62
CA GLY A 145 5.21 0.35 1.48
C GLY A 145 4.48 -0.92 1.05
N VAL A 146 4.42 -1.89 1.97
CA VAL A 146 3.82 -3.21 1.80
C VAL A 146 2.61 -3.32 2.73
N GLN A 147 1.47 -3.72 2.20
CA GLN A 147 0.24 -3.83 2.99
C GLN A 147 -0.59 -5.03 2.57
N PHE A 148 -1.44 -5.51 3.48
CA PHE A 148 -2.45 -6.52 3.14
C PHE A 148 -3.72 -5.85 2.65
N CYS A 149 -4.33 -6.42 1.61
CA CYS A 149 -5.60 -5.96 1.06
C CYS A 149 -6.53 -7.16 0.81
N ASP A 150 -7.82 -6.99 1.09
CA ASP A 150 -8.82 -7.98 0.69
C ASP A 150 -9.27 -7.69 -0.74
N VAL A 151 -9.47 -8.74 -1.54
CA VAL A 151 -9.77 -8.63 -2.97
C VAL A 151 -10.98 -9.48 -3.33
N MET A 152 -11.85 -8.94 -4.19
CA MET A 152 -13.02 -9.62 -4.73
C MET A 152 -12.95 -9.59 -6.26
N TYR A 153 -12.94 -10.78 -6.87
CA TYR A 153 -12.88 -10.95 -8.31
C TYR A 153 -14.27 -10.84 -8.93
N CYS A 154 -14.33 -10.36 -10.17
CA CYS A 154 -15.54 -10.34 -10.98
C CYS A 154 -15.92 -11.78 -11.36
N SER A 155 -17.22 -12.09 -11.24
CA SER A 155 -17.83 -13.38 -11.60
C SER A 155 -18.84 -13.25 -12.74
N CYS A 156 -18.77 -12.18 -13.54
CA CYS A 156 -19.68 -12.00 -14.67
C CYS A 156 -19.31 -12.94 -15.82
N ASP A 157 -20.29 -13.33 -16.62
CA ASP A 157 -20.02 -14.08 -17.85
C ASP A 157 -19.10 -13.28 -18.79
N GLY A 158 -18.04 -13.92 -19.28
CA GLY A 158 -16.97 -13.29 -20.05
C GLY A 158 -15.94 -12.49 -19.21
N SER A 159 -15.94 -12.57 -17.88
CA SER A 159 -14.85 -12.02 -17.07
C SER A 159 -13.54 -12.74 -17.39
N PRO A 160 -12.41 -12.02 -17.54
CA PRO A 160 -11.13 -12.64 -17.80
C PRO A 160 -10.58 -13.34 -16.54
N ASP A 161 -9.53 -14.13 -16.70
CA ASP A 161 -8.84 -14.81 -15.59
C ASP A 161 -8.36 -13.84 -14.50
N SER A 162 -8.17 -14.34 -13.28
CA SER A 162 -7.83 -13.55 -12.09
C SER A 162 -6.61 -12.64 -12.28
N HIS A 163 -5.50 -13.16 -12.81
CA HIS A 163 -4.30 -12.38 -13.10
C HIS A 163 -4.55 -11.25 -14.12
N LEU A 164 -5.45 -11.45 -15.10
CA LEU A 164 -5.83 -10.41 -16.06
C LEU A 164 -6.77 -9.36 -15.43
N GLN A 165 -7.65 -9.76 -14.50
CA GLN A 165 -8.47 -8.82 -13.74
C GLN A 165 -7.59 -7.89 -12.89
N LEU A 166 -6.55 -8.42 -12.24
CA LEU A 166 -5.54 -7.63 -11.53
C LEU A 166 -4.81 -6.67 -12.48
N MET A 167 -4.36 -7.15 -13.63
CA MET A 167 -3.69 -6.30 -14.63
C MET A 167 -4.58 -5.17 -15.11
N LYS A 168 -5.86 -5.43 -15.38
CA LYS A 168 -6.85 -4.41 -15.73
C LYS A 168 -7.10 -3.38 -14.61
N ALA A 169 -6.90 -3.79 -13.35
CA ALA A 169 -6.97 -2.90 -12.19
C ALA A 169 -5.66 -2.13 -11.92
N GLY A 170 -4.64 -2.25 -12.78
CA GLY A 170 -3.36 -1.57 -12.60
C GLY A 170 -2.42 -2.27 -11.60
N LEU A 171 -2.66 -3.55 -11.34
CA LEU A 171 -1.92 -4.39 -10.39
C LEU A 171 -1.22 -5.52 -11.13
N PHE A 172 0.09 -5.61 -10.98
CA PHE A 172 0.91 -6.65 -11.59
C PHE A 172 1.06 -7.83 -10.61
N PRO A 173 0.55 -9.03 -10.93
CA PRO A 173 0.72 -10.19 -10.06
C PRO A 173 2.14 -10.76 -10.13
N ALA A 174 2.67 -11.21 -8.99
CA ALA A 174 3.96 -11.90 -8.94
C ALA A 174 3.95 -13.24 -9.69
N THR A 175 2.79 -13.92 -9.71
CA THR A 175 2.56 -15.23 -10.30
C THR A 175 1.23 -15.25 -11.05
N THR A 176 1.13 -16.02 -12.14
CA THR A 176 -0.09 -16.07 -12.96
C THR A 176 -1.12 -17.07 -12.44
N LYS A 177 -0.68 -18.19 -11.86
CA LYS A 177 -1.56 -19.29 -11.44
C LYS A 177 -2.31 -18.99 -10.15
N GLU A 178 -1.63 -18.41 -9.17
CA GLU A 178 -2.17 -18.09 -7.84
C GLU A 178 -1.43 -16.85 -7.29
N PRO A 179 -1.89 -15.64 -7.59
CA PRO A 179 -1.20 -14.41 -7.20
C PRO A 179 -1.37 -14.16 -5.70
N ARG A 180 -0.34 -14.41 -4.88
CA ARG A 180 -0.34 -14.00 -3.44
C ARG A 180 0.22 -12.61 -3.20
N THR A 181 1.09 -12.18 -4.10
CA THR A 181 1.76 -10.88 -4.05
C THR A 181 1.44 -10.12 -5.32
N ILE A 182 1.06 -8.86 -5.16
CA ILE A 182 0.77 -7.95 -6.26
C ILE A 182 1.61 -6.69 -6.11
N PHE A 183 2.07 -6.16 -7.24
CA PHE A 183 2.86 -4.94 -7.34
C PHE A 183 2.06 -3.88 -8.07
N THR A 184 2.09 -2.66 -7.58
CA THR A 184 1.64 -1.52 -8.38
C THR A 184 2.64 -1.25 -9.50
N PHE A 185 2.19 -0.81 -10.68
CA PHE A 185 3.15 -0.40 -11.71
C PHE A 185 4.08 0.72 -11.24
N GLN A 186 3.60 1.60 -10.34
CA GLN A 186 4.39 2.68 -9.77
C GLN A 186 5.61 2.19 -8.99
N VAL A 187 5.51 1.08 -8.23
CA VAL A 187 6.67 0.54 -7.50
C VAL A 187 7.67 -0.14 -8.44
N LEU A 188 7.17 -0.74 -9.53
CA LEU A 188 8.03 -1.33 -10.55
C LEU A 188 8.83 -0.25 -11.29
N ASP A 189 8.20 0.87 -11.65
CA ASP A 189 8.88 2.02 -12.26
C ASP A 189 9.91 2.65 -11.30
N ASP A 190 9.52 2.87 -10.03
CA ASP A 190 10.40 3.45 -9.01
C ASP A 190 11.64 2.57 -8.77
N PHE A 191 11.46 1.25 -8.74
CA PHE A 191 12.57 0.32 -8.65
C PHE A 191 13.52 0.40 -9.86
N ILE A 192 12.99 0.50 -11.08
CA ILE A 192 13.83 0.65 -12.29
C ILE A 192 14.67 1.92 -12.18
N TRP A 193 14.10 3.03 -11.72
CA TRP A 193 14.86 4.27 -11.52
C TRP A 193 15.94 4.13 -10.44
N ASP A 194 15.62 3.57 -9.27
CA ASP A 194 16.59 3.36 -8.19
C ASP A 194 17.70 2.37 -8.59
N ASN A 195 17.38 1.37 -9.41
CA ASN A 195 18.36 0.41 -9.91
C ASN A 195 19.29 1.06 -10.95
N VAL A 196 18.74 1.73 -11.95
CA VAL A 196 19.51 2.36 -13.04
C VAL A 196 20.33 3.56 -12.55
N LYS A 197 19.76 4.40 -11.67
CA LYS A 197 20.42 5.64 -11.22
C LYS A 197 21.38 5.41 -10.06
N CYS A 198 21.03 4.55 -9.12
CA CYS A 198 21.76 4.41 -7.87
C CYS A 198 22.45 3.05 -7.71
N GLY A 199 22.24 2.10 -8.64
CA GLY A 199 22.76 0.74 -8.51
C GLY A 199 22.11 -0.06 -7.39
N THR A 200 20.92 0.36 -6.94
CA THR A 200 20.23 -0.26 -5.80
C THR A 200 19.82 -1.69 -6.15
N SER A 201 20.25 -2.66 -5.34
CA SER A 201 19.80 -4.04 -5.47
C SER A 201 18.33 -4.18 -5.08
N GLY A 202 17.65 -5.23 -5.57
CA GLY A 202 16.27 -5.53 -5.18
C GLY A 202 16.10 -5.62 -3.66
N MET A 203 17.07 -6.21 -2.96
CA MET A 203 17.03 -6.34 -1.50
C MET A 203 17.16 -5.01 -0.75
N ASN A 204 18.01 -4.10 -1.23
CA ASN A 204 18.15 -2.78 -0.63
C ASN A 204 16.89 -1.93 -0.88
N TYR A 205 16.33 -2.02 -2.08
CA TYR A 205 15.07 -1.36 -2.42
C TYR A 205 13.91 -1.90 -1.58
N TYR A 206 13.80 -3.21 -1.43
CA TYR A 206 12.81 -3.82 -0.57
C TYR A 206 13.01 -3.43 0.91
N SER A 207 14.24 -3.36 1.38
CA SER A 207 14.57 -2.86 2.73
C SER A 207 14.19 -1.39 2.95
N LYS A 208 14.17 -0.56 1.90
CA LYS A 208 13.59 0.79 1.91
C LYS A 208 12.06 0.71 2.05
N LEU A 209 11.39 -0.14 1.27
CA LEU A 209 9.93 -0.34 1.39
C LEU A 209 9.48 -0.83 2.77
N ARG A 210 10.24 -1.74 3.41
CA ARG A 210 9.95 -2.20 4.78
C ARG A 210 9.94 -1.04 5.77
N ARG A 211 10.91 -0.14 5.68
CA ARG A 211 10.98 1.06 6.54
C ARG A 211 9.88 2.08 6.23
N ASN A 212 9.50 2.23 4.96
CA ASN A 212 8.36 3.06 4.57
C ASN A 212 7.04 2.50 5.14
N THR A 213 6.92 1.16 5.21
CA THR A 213 5.74 0.48 5.77
C THR A 213 5.65 0.66 7.28
N SER A 214 6.75 0.34 7.98
CA SER A 214 6.87 0.54 9.40
C SER A 214 8.33 0.80 9.75
N ASN A 215 8.62 2.04 10.13
CA ASN A 215 9.97 2.38 10.57
C ASN A 215 10.29 1.78 11.95
N ALA A 216 9.27 1.55 12.79
CA ALA A 216 9.43 0.96 14.11
C ALA A 216 9.65 -0.55 14.05
N PHE A 217 8.97 -1.25 13.14
CA PHE A 217 9.03 -2.72 13.02
C PHE A 217 9.27 -3.19 11.58
N PRO A 218 10.36 -2.75 10.92
CA PRO A 218 10.60 -3.11 9.52
C PRO A 218 10.78 -4.63 9.35
N HIS A 219 11.30 -5.32 10.38
CA HIS A 219 11.51 -6.76 10.36
C HIS A 219 10.20 -7.58 10.32
N LEU A 220 9.08 -7.00 10.80
CA LEU A 220 7.76 -7.65 10.79
C LEU A 220 6.99 -7.48 9.47
N VAL A 221 7.51 -6.66 8.55
CA VAL A 221 6.90 -6.47 7.23
C VAL A 221 7.11 -7.74 6.39
N PRO A 222 6.03 -8.34 5.85
CA PRO A 222 6.06 -9.66 5.22
C PRO A 222 6.88 -9.67 3.94
N VAL A 223 7.85 -10.58 3.88
CA VAL A 223 8.69 -10.79 2.69
C VAL A 223 8.12 -11.95 1.89
N GLY A 224 7.57 -11.68 0.71
CA GLY A 224 7.25 -12.77 -0.22
C GLY A 224 8.55 -13.38 -0.73
N THR A 225 8.77 -14.68 -0.51
CA THR A 225 9.99 -15.42 -0.92
C THR A 225 10.30 -15.25 -2.41
N LEU A 226 9.26 -15.04 -3.25
CA LEU A 226 9.37 -14.76 -4.69
C LEU A 226 9.88 -13.34 -5.03
N ALA A 227 9.71 -12.35 -4.15
CA ALA A 227 10.11 -10.96 -4.41
C ALA A 227 11.64 -10.75 -4.32
N ILE A 228 12.36 -11.69 -3.70
CA ILE A 228 13.78 -11.54 -3.38
C ILE A 228 14.68 -12.14 -4.48
N HIS A 229 14.22 -13.20 -5.15
CA HIS A 229 15.07 -14.02 -6.02
C HIS A 229 14.80 -13.85 -7.52
N ASP A 230 13.65 -13.30 -7.91
CA ASP A 230 13.32 -13.13 -9.32
C ASP A 230 13.79 -11.77 -9.88
N THR A 231 15.11 -11.67 -10.09
CA THR A 231 15.69 -10.70 -11.04
C THR A 231 15.23 -10.96 -12.49
N THR A 232 14.49 -12.04 -12.75
CA THR A 232 13.88 -12.37 -14.05
C THR A 232 12.68 -11.49 -14.42
N LEU A 233 12.00 -10.87 -13.44
CA LEU A 233 10.90 -9.92 -13.68
C LEU A 233 11.40 -8.57 -14.20
N ILE A 234 12.64 -8.18 -13.85
CA ILE A 234 13.25 -6.90 -14.22
C ILE A 234 13.39 -6.74 -15.74
N PRO A 235 13.94 -7.71 -16.51
CA PRO A 235 13.99 -7.61 -17.96
C PRO A 235 12.60 -7.68 -18.60
N PHE A 236 11.63 -8.38 -18.01
CA PHE A 236 10.26 -8.45 -18.56
C PHE A 236 9.51 -7.12 -18.39
N ILE A 237 9.60 -6.48 -17.22
CA ILE A 237 9.01 -5.17 -16.94
C ILE A 237 9.70 -4.07 -17.76
N GLY A 238 11.03 -4.12 -17.88
CA GLY A 238 11.81 -3.20 -18.73
C GLY A 238 11.54 -3.36 -20.24
N GLN A 239 10.95 -4.47 -20.66
CA GLN A 239 10.52 -4.74 -22.03
C GLN A 239 9.04 -4.43 -22.29
N ILE A 240 8.22 -4.15 -21.26
CA ILE A 240 6.85 -3.65 -21.48
C ILE A 240 7.00 -2.24 -22.07
N PRO A 241 6.70 -2.01 -23.35
CA PRO A 241 6.88 -0.71 -23.94
C PRO A 241 5.84 0.25 -23.34
N ARG A 242 6.26 1.10 -22.39
CA ARG A 242 5.54 2.34 -22.09
C ARG A 242 5.92 3.42 -23.10
N ALA A 243 5.59 3.15 -24.36
CA ALA A 243 5.39 4.16 -25.39
C ALA A 243 3.99 3.87 -25.96
N THR A 244 3.01 4.76 -25.96
CA THR A 244 3.08 6.20 -26.23
C THR A 244 1.74 6.81 -25.84
N LEU A 245 1.66 7.74 -24.88
CA LEU A 245 0.57 8.72 -24.86
C LEU A 245 1.08 10.04 -24.25
N SER A 246 1.18 11.03 -25.14
CA SER A 246 1.56 12.43 -24.95
C SER A 246 3.06 12.77 -25.07
N LEU A 247 3.31 13.76 -25.94
CA LEU A 247 4.59 14.41 -26.28
C LEU A 247 5.42 13.78 -27.42
N GLN A 248 4.77 13.57 -28.56
CA GLN A 248 5.32 14.07 -29.82
C GLN A 248 4.36 15.13 -30.35
N ASN A 249 4.93 16.26 -30.79
CA ASN A 249 4.29 17.51 -31.21
C ASN A 249 3.91 18.45 -30.06
N VAL A 250 4.90 19.13 -29.47
CA VAL A 250 5.02 20.61 -29.42
C VAL A 250 6.43 20.93 -28.92
N VAL A 251 7.39 21.19 -29.82
CA VAL A 251 8.29 22.35 -29.79
C VAL A 251 8.80 22.57 -31.23
N VAL A 252 8.70 23.81 -31.71
CA VAL A 252 9.27 24.40 -32.93
C VAL A 252 8.50 24.19 -34.26
N ALA A 253 7.48 25.04 -34.45
CA ALA A 253 7.43 25.95 -35.60
C ALA A 253 6.85 27.30 -35.10
#